data_AF-A0A6J1XAB3-F1
#
_entry.id   AF-A0A6J1XAB3-F1
#
_cell.length_a   1.000
_cell.length_b   1.000
_cell.length_c   1.000
_cell.angle_alpha   90.00
_cell.angle_beta   90.00
_cell.angle_gamma   90.00
#
_symmetry.space_group_name_H-M   'P 1'
#
loop_
_entity.id
_entity.type
_entity.pdbx_description
1 polymer ?
#
loop_
_entity_poly.entity_id
_entity_poly.type
_entity_poly.pdbx_seq_one_letter_code
_entity_poly.pdbx_strand_id
1 'polypeptide(L)'
;MAAVPTDSGSRPAAGARFFCTAGRGLEPFLMREVRARLAATQVEYISGKVFFTTCSDLNMLKKLKSAERLFLLIKKQFPLNVSSVSKGKILSEIQRLINDDPESWLNAISTWKNLLELDAKKDKLFQRAANPPKRKVEENEIINAKKLKTKQLQVLQESGECSLEKQTEEETQEQGDFLTEREKSQEAFQNDVVKVADAKNQKNLTFRVSCRCSGAIAKTFTAQEVGRITGIALMKQFGWKADLRNPNLEIFIHLNDIYSVVGIPVFRIPLASRAYIKTAGLRSTIAWALASLAEIQAGAFVLDPMCGLGTILLEAAKEWPTCHCLQKVSMLLFLTFHLGKSLS
;
A
#
# COMPACT_ATOMS: atom_id res chain seq x y z
N MET A 1 -15.30 6.96 54.49
CA MET A 1 -14.99 6.38 53.16
C MET A 1 -14.80 7.54 52.20
N ALA A 2 -13.71 7.56 51.42
CA ALA A 2 -13.48 8.64 50.44
C ALA A 2 -14.16 8.32 49.11
N ALA A 3 -14.75 9.33 48.46
CA ALA A 3 -15.34 9.16 47.13
C ALA A 3 -14.23 9.10 46.07
N VAL A 4 -14.33 8.14 45.14
CA VAL A 4 -13.44 8.05 43.98
C VAL A 4 -13.89 9.09 42.94
N PRO A 5 -13.01 9.97 42.44
CA PRO A 5 -13.36 10.88 41.36
C PRO A 5 -13.67 10.11 40.07
N THR A 6 -14.79 10.41 39.43
CA THR A 6 -15.08 9.91 38.09
C THR A 6 -14.18 10.63 37.08
N ASP A 7 -13.16 9.93 36.58
CA ASP A 7 -12.29 10.45 35.52
C ASP A 7 -13.13 10.72 34.25
N SER A 8 -13.30 12.00 33.90
CA SER A 8 -14.05 12.47 32.74
C SER A 8 -13.21 12.31 31.47
N GLY A 9 -12.86 11.06 31.16
CA GLY A 9 -11.88 10.67 30.15
C GLY A 9 -11.99 11.46 28.85
N SER A 10 -10.98 12.31 28.61
CA SER A 10 -10.93 13.20 27.46
C SER A 10 -11.05 12.38 26.17
N ARG A 11 -12.07 12.69 25.36
CA ARG A 11 -12.35 12.01 24.09
C ARG A 11 -11.10 12.09 23.20
N PRO A 12 -10.39 10.97 22.93
CA PRO A 12 -9.11 11.04 22.24
C PRO A 12 -9.29 11.61 20.85
N ALA A 13 -8.34 12.45 20.41
CA ALA A 13 -8.36 13.03 19.07
C ALA A 13 -8.55 11.92 18.03
N ALA A 14 -9.45 12.14 17.06
CA ALA A 14 -10.03 11.10 16.22
C ALA A 14 -9.03 10.55 15.18
N GLY A 15 -8.08 9.75 15.65
CA GLY A 15 -7.12 9.04 14.82
C GLY A 15 -7.79 7.99 13.93
N ALA A 16 -7.21 7.78 12.76
CA ALA A 16 -7.67 6.74 11.85
C ALA A 16 -7.34 5.35 12.42
N ARG A 17 -8.26 4.39 12.23
CA ARG A 17 -8.07 2.99 12.63
C ARG A 17 -7.54 2.19 11.46
N PHE A 18 -6.47 1.44 11.70
CA PHE A 18 -5.75 0.65 10.72
C PHE A 18 -5.70 -0.81 11.15
N PHE A 19 -5.31 -1.68 10.21
CA PHE A 19 -4.73 -2.97 10.54
C PHE A 19 -3.55 -3.32 9.63
N CYS A 20 -2.62 -4.08 10.19
CA CYS A 20 -1.49 -4.65 9.47
C CYS A 20 -1.61 -6.18 9.47
N THR A 21 -1.31 -6.82 8.34
CA THR A 21 -1.07 -8.28 8.33
C THR A 21 0.35 -8.58 8.81
N ALA A 22 0.51 -9.66 9.56
CA ALA A 22 1.79 -10.16 10.06
C ALA A 22 1.97 -11.65 9.73
N GLY A 23 3.21 -12.12 9.73
CA GLY A 23 3.48 -13.55 9.83
C GLY A 23 3.02 -14.08 11.20
N ARG A 24 2.56 -15.34 11.26
CA ARG A 24 2.17 -15.97 12.54
C ARG A 24 3.37 -16.03 13.48
N GLY A 25 3.20 -15.55 14.71
CA GLY A 25 4.27 -15.37 15.71
C GLY A 25 4.93 -13.99 15.69
N LEU A 26 4.69 -13.16 14.65
CA LEU A 26 5.22 -11.79 14.56
C LEU A 26 4.24 -10.72 15.07
N GLU A 27 3.01 -11.08 15.42
CA GLU A 27 2.02 -10.16 15.99
C GLU A 27 2.53 -9.42 17.24
N PRO A 28 3.28 -10.04 18.18
CA PRO A 28 3.86 -9.33 19.33
C PRO A 28 4.91 -8.28 18.95
N PHE A 29 5.75 -8.54 17.95
CA PHE A 29 6.74 -7.59 17.44
C PHE A 29 6.05 -6.37 16.84
N LEU A 30 5.03 -6.61 16.02
CA LEU A 30 4.22 -5.56 15.41
C LEU A 30 3.43 -4.75 16.44
N MET A 31 2.87 -5.41 17.46
CA MET A 31 2.22 -4.76 18.60
C MET A 31 3.16 -3.89 19.44
N ARG A 32 4.46 -4.23 19.53
CA ARG A 32 5.48 -3.37 20.14
C ARG A 32 5.83 -2.21 19.20
N GLU A 33 6.05 -2.50 17.92
CA GLU A 33 6.45 -1.52 16.92
C GLU A 33 5.41 -0.39 16.72
N VAL A 34 4.12 -0.71 16.57
CA VAL A 34 3.09 0.35 16.39
C VAL A 34 2.93 1.23 17.62
N ARG A 35 3.06 0.68 18.83
CA ARG A 35 3.04 1.49 20.07
C ARG A 35 4.24 2.42 20.14
N ALA A 36 5.44 1.91 19.88
CA ALA A 36 6.68 2.68 19.96
C ALA A 36 6.85 3.72 18.84
N ARG A 37 6.48 3.40 17.60
CA ARG A 37 6.73 4.26 16.42
C ARG A 37 5.58 5.17 16.04
N LEU A 38 4.34 4.81 16.38
CA LEU A 38 3.13 5.49 15.93
C LEU A 38 2.27 6.01 17.10
N ALA A 39 2.78 5.95 18.34
CA ALA A 39 2.03 6.22 19.58
C ALA A 39 0.65 5.52 19.60
N ALA A 40 0.57 4.32 19.03
CA ALA A 40 -0.72 3.74 18.65
C ALA A 40 -1.56 3.31 19.86
N THR A 41 -2.84 3.66 19.84
CA THR A 41 -3.85 3.33 20.84
C THR A 41 -4.78 2.21 20.33
N GLN A 42 -5.62 1.66 21.21
CA GLN A 42 -6.58 0.59 20.88
C GLN A 42 -5.93 -0.63 20.18
N VAL A 43 -4.67 -0.93 20.54
CA VAL A 43 -3.85 -1.95 19.88
C VAL A 43 -4.26 -3.36 20.32
N GLU A 44 -4.85 -4.11 19.39
CA GLU A 44 -5.36 -5.47 19.54
C GLU A 44 -4.78 -6.39 18.44
N TYR A 45 -4.81 -7.70 18.64
CA TYR A 45 -4.40 -8.66 17.60
C TYR A 45 -5.31 -9.88 17.51
N ILE A 46 -5.32 -10.49 16.33
CA ILE A 46 -5.90 -11.80 16.02
C ILE A 46 -4.88 -12.51 15.13
N SER A 47 -4.88 -13.84 15.03
CA SER A 47 -3.85 -14.56 14.25
C SER A 47 -3.65 -13.98 12.84
N GLY A 48 -2.40 -13.58 12.56
CA GLY A 48 -1.95 -12.93 11.33
C GLY A 48 -2.33 -11.46 11.14
N LYS A 49 -2.93 -10.77 12.13
CA LYS A 49 -3.32 -9.33 12.03
C LYS A 49 -3.20 -8.58 13.36
N VAL A 50 -2.67 -7.36 13.31
CA VAL A 50 -2.71 -6.37 14.41
C VAL A 50 -3.57 -5.19 13.97
N PHE A 51 -4.55 -4.78 14.77
CA PHE A 51 -5.39 -3.60 14.55
C PHE A 51 -5.00 -2.52 15.56
N PHE A 52 -5.05 -1.26 15.15
CA PHE A 52 -4.61 -0.13 15.99
C PHE A 52 -5.17 1.20 15.50
N THR A 53 -5.21 2.20 16.37
CA THR A 53 -5.65 3.57 16.07
C THR A 53 -4.46 4.54 16.20
N THR A 54 -4.26 5.44 15.24
CA THR A 54 -3.17 6.44 15.31
C THR A 54 -3.49 7.69 14.48
N CYS A 55 -2.88 8.81 14.85
CA CYS A 55 -2.84 10.06 14.09
C CYS A 55 -1.55 10.21 13.26
N SER A 56 -0.71 9.17 13.19
CA SER A 56 0.58 9.19 12.49
C SER A 56 0.46 9.38 10.98
N ASP A 57 1.42 10.06 10.37
CA ASP A 57 1.44 10.30 8.93
C ASP A 57 1.91 9.07 8.11
N LEU A 58 1.72 9.14 6.78
CA LEU A 58 2.17 8.08 5.87
C LEU A 58 3.67 7.79 5.97
N ASN A 59 4.52 8.78 6.27
CA ASN A 59 5.96 8.56 6.39
C ASN A 59 6.32 7.71 7.62
N MET A 60 5.61 7.88 8.75
CA MET A 60 5.78 6.98 9.90
C MET A 60 5.17 5.59 9.62
N LEU A 61 3.99 5.53 9.01
CA LEU A 61 3.34 4.27 8.65
C LEU A 61 4.18 3.42 7.65
N LYS A 62 4.88 4.08 6.72
CA LYS A 62 5.78 3.47 5.70
C LYS A 62 7.10 2.95 6.30
N LYS A 63 7.47 3.40 7.51
CA LYS A 63 8.64 2.92 8.26
C LYS A 63 8.41 1.62 9.03
N LEU A 64 7.19 1.08 9.08
CA LEU A 64 6.93 -0.18 9.78
C LEU A 64 7.73 -1.35 9.17
N LYS A 65 8.43 -2.09 10.04
CA LYS A 65 9.43 -3.12 9.70
C LYS A 65 8.90 -4.54 9.86
N SER A 66 8.09 -4.79 10.89
CA SER A 66 7.48 -6.09 11.18
C SER A 66 6.17 -6.35 10.41
N ALA A 67 5.51 -5.28 9.92
CA ALA A 67 4.27 -5.36 9.15
C ALA A 67 4.49 -5.88 7.71
N GLU A 68 3.59 -6.71 7.21
CA GLU A 68 3.64 -7.19 5.81
C GLU A 68 2.88 -6.27 4.84
N ARG A 69 1.63 -5.92 5.17
CA ARG A 69 0.79 -4.98 4.43
C ARG A 69 -0.05 -4.18 5.43
N LEU A 70 -0.18 -2.88 5.18
CA LEU A 70 -1.00 -1.94 5.95
C LEU A 70 -2.31 -1.64 5.21
N PHE A 71 -3.40 -1.60 5.97
CA PHE A 71 -4.74 -1.29 5.50
C PHE A 71 -5.40 -0.25 6.43
N LEU A 72 -6.10 0.72 5.86
CA LEU A 72 -7.08 1.52 6.59
C LEU A 72 -8.30 0.64 6.86
N LEU A 73 -8.79 0.60 8.10
CA LEU A 73 -9.95 -0.21 8.46
C LEU A 73 -11.24 0.52 8.04
N ILE A 74 -12.12 -0.15 7.31
CA ILE A 74 -13.50 0.31 7.09
C ILE A 74 -14.42 -0.33 8.14
N LYS A 75 -14.43 -1.66 8.22
CA LYS A 75 -15.34 -2.41 9.09
C LYS A 75 -14.68 -3.69 9.61
N LYS A 76 -14.85 -3.97 10.90
CA LYS A 76 -14.47 -5.22 11.57
C LYS A 76 -15.70 -5.72 12.34
N GLN A 77 -16.13 -6.94 12.06
CA GLN A 77 -17.27 -7.56 12.74
C GLN A 77 -17.02 -9.05 12.99
N PHE A 78 -17.94 -9.66 13.73
CA PHE A 78 -17.98 -11.10 14.00
C PHE A 78 -18.00 -11.95 12.70
N PRO A 79 -17.64 -13.24 12.78
CA PRO A 79 -17.67 -14.13 11.63
C PRO A 79 -19.10 -14.29 11.10
N LEU A 80 -19.24 -14.55 9.80
CA LEU A 80 -20.56 -14.88 9.24
C LEU A 80 -20.98 -16.27 9.74
N ASN A 81 -22.24 -16.44 10.13
CA ASN A 81 -22.75 -17.76 10.48
C ASN A 81 -22.95 -18.60 9.21
N VAL A 82 -22.16 -19.67 9.07
CA VAL A 82 -22.14 -20.55 7.89
C VAL A 82 -22.63 -21.97 8.22
N SER A 83 -22.59 -22.41 9.49
CA SER A 83 -22.75 -23.83 9.86
C SER A 83 -24.17 -24.39 9.78
N SER A 84 -25.19 -23.53 9.76
CA SER A 84 -26.62 -23.92 9.67
C SER A 84 -27.43 -23.07 8.69
N VAL A 85 -26.74 -22.38 7.77
CA VAL A 85 -27.29 -21.22 7.05
C VAL A 85 -27.25 -21.45 5.54
N SER A 86 -28.38 -21.26 4.85
CA SER A 86 -28.46 -21.44 3.39
C SER A 86 -27.58 -20.44 2.66
N LYS A 87 -27.08 -20.81 1.46
CA LYS A 87 -26.21 -19.92 0.65
C LYS A 87 -26.84 -18.52 0.48
N GLY A 88 -28.15 -18.44 0.22
CA GLY A 88 -28.88 -17.18 0.09
C GLY A 88 -28.80 -16.27 1.33
N LYS A 89 -28.87 -16.81 2.54
CA LYS A 89 -28.72 -16.04 3.78
C LYS A 89 -27.28 -15.53 3.98
N ILE A 90 -26.27 -16.32 3.60
CA ILE A 90 -24.86 -15.90 3.62
C ILE A 90 -24.61 -14.80 2.55
N LEU A 91 -25.26 -14.88 1.38
CA LEU A 91 -25.21 -13.82 0.37
C LEU A 91 -25.77 -12.49 0.91
N SER A 92 -26.92 -12.52 1.60
CA SER A 92 -27.46 -11.31 2.22
C SER A 92 -26.53 -10.75 3.31
N GLU A 93 -25.85 -11.58 4.10
CA GLU A 93 -24.86 -11.11 5.08
C GLU A 93 -23.62 -10.45 4.43
N ILE A 94 -23.15 -10.96 3.28
CA ILE A 94 -22.05 -10.35 2.51
C ILE A 94 -22.49 -9.00 1.91
N GLN A 95 -23.75 -8.86 1.48
CA GLN A 95 -24.31 -7.58 1.03
C GLN A 95 -24.50 -6.61 2.22
N ARG A 96 -24.93 -7.13 3.36
CA ARG A 96 -25.19 -6.37 4.59
C ARG A 96 -23.92 -5.73 5.18
N LEU A 97 -22.78 -6.43 5.07
CA LEU A 97 -21.45 -5.89 5.39
C LEU A 97 -21.14 -4.55 4.69
N ILE A 98 -21.74 -4.30 3.51
CA ILE A 98 -21.57 -3.10 2.69
C ILE A 98 -22.69 -2.10 2.94
N ASN A 99 -23.94 -2.58 2.97
CA ASN A 99 -25.13 -1.73 2.95
C ASN A 99 -25.54 -1.16 4.32
N ASP A 100 -25.26 -1.85 5.44
CA ASP A 100 -25.72 -1.45 6.80
C ASP A 100 -25.12 -0.11 7.28
N ASP A 101 -23.97 0.30 6.74
CA ASP A 101 -23.22 1.46 7.23
C ASP A 101 -22.47 2.15 6.07
N PRO A 102 -23.17 2.90 5.20
CA PRO A 102 -22.53 3.60 4.09
C PRO A 102 -21.63 4.75 4.57
N GLU A 103 -21.88 5.31 5.75
CA GLU A 103 -21.14 6.45 6.27
C GLU A 103 -19.69 6.06 6.60
N SER A 104 -19.45 4.91 7.25
CA SER A 104 -18.09 4.41 7.49
C SER A 104 -17.30 4.18 6.21
N TRP A 105 -17.95 3.76 5.10
CA TRP A 105 -17.27 3.66 3.80
C TRP A 105 -16.86 5.04 3.26
N LEU A 106 -17.75 6.02 3.30
CA LEU A 106 -17.48 7.38 2.83
C LEU A 106 -16.41 8.08 3.68
N ASN A 107 -16.49 7.94 5.00
CA ASN A 107 -15.52 8.48 5.96
C ASN A 107 -14.13 7.84 5.78
N ALA A 108 -14.07 6.52 5.58
CA ALA A 108 -12.80 5.83 5.29
C ALA A 108 -12.22 6.21 3.91
N ILE A 109 -13.05 6.41 2.89
CA ILE A 109 -12.59 6.85 1.55
C ILE A 109 -12.11 8.30 1.56
N SER A 110 -12.79 9.20 2.29
CA SER A 110 -12.30 10.56 2.55
C SER A 110 -10.94 10.53 3.25
N THR A 111 -10.82 9.76 4.33
CA THR A 111 -9.56 9.55 5.07
C THR A 111 -8.44 9.03 4.15
N TRP A 112 -8.72 8.04 3.31
CA TRP A 112 -7.76 7.48 2.36
C TRP A 112 -7.35 8.46 1.25
N LYS A 113 -8.29 9.23 0.68
CA LYS A 113 -7.99 10.31 -0.27
C LYS A 113 -7.07 11.35 0.37
N ASN A 114 -7.40 11.80 1.58
CA ASN A 114 -6.62 12.79 2.33
C ASN A 114 -5.18 12.30 2.61
N LEU A 115 -5.01 11.02 2.98
CA LEU A 115 -3.69 10.40 3.13
C LEU A 115 -2.89 10.45 1.81
N LEU A 116 -3.47 10.03 0.68
CA LEU A 116 -2.79 10.03 -0.62
C LEU A 116 -2.44 11.45 -1.11
N GLU A 117 -3.31 12.42 -0.90
CA GLU A 117 -3.02 13.82 -1.25
C GLU A 117 -1.84 14.38 -0.45
N LEU A 118 -1.69 13.99 0.82
CA LEU A 118 -0.55 14.41 1.65
C LEU A 118 0.77 13.77 1.18
N ASP A 119 0.76 12.54 0.68
CA ASP A 119 1.93 11.91 0.03
C ASP A 119 2.31 12.69 -1.24
N ALA A 120 1.34 12.90 -2.15
CA ALA A 120 1.56 13.59 -3.42
C ALA A 120 1.98 15.07 -3.28
N LYS A 121 1.53 15.75 -2.22
CA LYS A 121 1.97 17.11 -1.88
C LYS A 121 3.40 17.11 -1.32
N LYS A 122 3.77 16.12 -0.48
CA LYS A 122 5.14 15.97 0.05
C LYS A 122 6.15 15.61 -1.04
N ASP A 123 5.87 14.66 -1.92
CA ASP A 123 6.77 14.28 -3.02
C ASP A 123 7.07 15.48 -3.94
N LYS A 124 6.07 16.30 -4.27
CA LYS A 124 6.26 17.54 -5.05
C LYS A 124 7.14 18.57 -4.33
N LEU A 125 7.05 18.67 -3.00
CA LEU A 125 7.92 19.55 -2.21
C LEU A 125 9.37 19.05 -2.21
N PHE A 126 9.60 17.74 -2.05
CA PHE A 126 10.96 17.17 -2.13
C PHE A 126 11.57 17.31 -3.53
N GLN A 127 10.80 17.11 -4.60
CA GLN A 127 11.25 17.34 -5.98
C GLN A 127 11.60 18.82 -6.25
N ARG A 128 10.90 19.77 -5.61
CA ARG A 128 11.20 21.21 -5.73
C ARG A 128 12.42 21.62 -4.89
N ALA A 129 12.66 20.98 -3.75
CA ALA A 129 13.85 21.19 -2.92
C ALA A 129 15.12 20.58 -3.54
N ALA A 130 14.99 19.48 -4.28
CA ALA A 130 16.12 18.81 -4.95
C ALA A 130 16.63 19.51 -6.22
N ASN A 131 15.92 20.55 -6.70
CA ASN A 131 16.27 21.29 -7.91
C ASN A 131 16.56 22.77 -7.59
N PRO A 132 17.82 23.17 -7.31
CA PRO A 132 18.16 24.58 -7.20
C PRO A 132 17.91 25.29 -8.55
N PRO A 133 17.38 26.52 -8.56
CA PRO A 133 17.13 27.24 -9.79
C PRO A 133 18.45 27.56 -10.49
N LYS A 134 18.62 27.05 -11.73
CA LYS A 134 19.73 27.43 -12.60
C LYS A 134 19.68 28.94 -12.81
N ARG A 135 20.65 29.67 -12.27
CA ARG A 135 20.87 31.08 -12.64
C ARG A 135 21.17 31.13 -14.14
N LYS A 136 20.58 32.12 -14.83
CA LYS A 136 21.02 32.46 -16.18
C LYS A 136 22.46 32.95 -16.11
N VAL A 137 23.27 32.51 -17.07
CA VAL A 137 24.48 33.19 -17.54
C VAL A 137 24.26 33.31 -19.04
N GLU A 138 24.47 34.51 -19.58
CA GLU A 138 24.19 34.83 -20.98
C GLU A 138 25.40 34.55 -21.89
N GLU A 139 25.20 34.68 -23.20
CA GLU A 139 25.92 33.93 -24.25
C GLU A 139 27.34 34.43 -24.62
N ASN A 140 27.97 33.67 -25.52
CA ASN A 140 29.18 33.98 -26.34
C ASN A 140 30.53 33.91 -25.59
N GLU A 141 31.60 33.25 -26.07
CA GLU A 141 31.80 32.33 -27.21
C GLU A 141 33.02 31.38 -26.86
N ILE A 142 33.68 30.53 -27.68
CA ILE A 142 33.86 30.42 -29.14
C ILE A 142 33.64 28.97 -29.67
N ILE A 143 33.13 28.86 -30.90
CA ILE A 143 33.18 27.75 -31.88
C ILE A 143 34.24 26.63 -31.69
N ASN A 144 33.82 25.36 -31.85
CA ASN A 144 34.56 24.43 -32.74
C ASN A 144 33.76 23.26 -33.36
N ALA A 145 34.15 22.88 -34.58
CA ALA A 145 33.85 21.63 -35.31
C ALA A 145 32.38 21.15 -35.51
N LYS A 146 31.64 21.75 -36.46
CA LYS A 146 30.54 21.06 -37.18
C LYS A 146 31.09 20.07 -38.23
N LYS A 147 31.39 18.83 -37.85
CA LYS A 147 31.56 17.63 -38.73
C LYS A 147 31.28 16.39 -37.85
N LEU A 148 30.45 15.40 -38.19
CA LEU A 148 29.68 15.08 -39.41
C LEU A 148 28.20 14.81 -39.05
N LYS A 149 27.28 14.96 -40.02
CA LYS A 149 25.96 14.30 -40.00
C LYS A 149 25.66 13.72 -41.39
N THR A 150 24.89 12.64 -41.41
CA THR A 150 24.17 12.09 -42.57
C THR A 150 25.00 11.50 -43.72
N LYS A 151 25.39 10.23 -43.56
CA LYS A 151 25.32 9.07 -44.51
C LYS A 151 25.39 7.81 -43.62
N GLN A 152 24.67 6.71 -43.83
CA GLN A 152 23.69 6.37 -44.87
C GLN A 152 22.59 5.45 -44.28
N LEU A 153 21.54 5.15 -45.04
CA LEU A 153 20.44 4.24 -44.70
C LEU A 153 20.55 2.98 -45.58
N GLN A 154 20.16 1.79 -45.07
CA GLN A 154 19.96 0.53 -45.84
C GLN A 154 21.24 -0.08 -46.50
N VAL A 155 21.36 -1.38 -46.87
CA VAL A 155 20.64 -2.66 -46.59
C VAL A 155 21.58 -3.84 -46.94
N LEU A 156 21.40 -5.03 -46.32
CA LEU A 156 21.71 -6.43 -46.74
C LEU A 156 21.72 -7.31 -45.46
N GLN A 157 21.35 -8.61 -45.40
CA GLN A 157 20.43 -9.50 -46.15
C GLN A 157 20.11 -10.69 -45.19
N GLU A 158 18.86 -10.99 -44.84
CA GLU A 158 17.92 -11.96 -45.45
C GLU A 158 18.21 -13.48 -45.27
N SER A 159 17.30 -14.18 -44.57
CA SER A 159 16.78 -15.56 -44.76
C SER A 159 16.29 -16.16 -43.42
N GLY A 160 15.09 -16.75 -43.30
CA GLY A 160 13.92 -16.76 -44.18
C GLY A 160 12.69 -17.44 -43.53
N GLU A 161 11.49 -17.09 -44.01
CA GLU A 161 10.20 -17.86 -44.05
C GLU A 161 9.64 -18.55 -42.77
N CYS A 162 8.33 -18.60 -42.47
CA CYS A 162 7.09 -18.06 -43.08
C CYS A 162 6.02 -17.90 -41.94
N SER A 163 4.70 -17.66 -42.08
CA SER A 163 3.70 -17.81 -43.15
C SER A 163 2.58 -16.73 -43.04
N LEU A 164 1.54 -16.81 -43.88
CA LEU A 164 0.25 -16.08 -43.77
C LEU A 164 -0.84 -17.00 -43.13
N GLU A 165 -2.12 -16.66 -42.91
CA GLU A 165 -3.07 -15.64 -43.42
C GLU A 165 -4.03 -15.15 -42.28
N LYS A 166 -5.06 -14.28 -42.42
CA LYS A 166 -5.70 -13.56 -43.55
C LYS A 166 -6.41 -12.26 -43.08
N GLN A 167 -7.20 -11.61 -43.94
CA GLN A 167 -8.11 -10.49 -43.64
C GLN A 167 -9.58 -10.92 -43.81
N THR A 168 -10.52 -10.18 -43.20
CA THR A 168 -11.75 -9.65 -43.85
C THR A 168 -12.16 -8.35 -43.14
N GLU A 169 -12.77 -7.42 -43.87
CA GLU A 169 -13.32 -6.14 -43.38
C GLU A 169 -14.84 -6.25 -43.17
N GLU A 170 -15.46 -5.33 -42.42
CA GLU A 170 -16.82 -4.86 -42.72
C GLU A 170 -17.10 -3.52 -42.01
N GLU A 171 -17.73 -2.59 -42.73
CA GLU A 171 -18.11 -1.26 -42.23
C GLU A 171 -19.62 -1.18 -41.95
N THR A 172 -20.04 -0.29 -41.05
CA THR A 172 -21.38 0.32 -41.14
C THR A 172 -21.35 1.73 -40.56
N GLN A 173 -21.96 2.67 -41.29
CA GLN A 173 -22.08 4.07 -40.88
C GLN A 173 -23.24 4.28 -39.91
N GLU A 174 -23.19 5.36 -39.13
CA GLU A 174 -24.29 6.34 -39.12
C GLU A 174 -23.78 7.72 -38.68
N GLN A 175 -24.34 8.79 -39.25
CA GLN A 175 -24.04 10.20 -38.95
C GLN A 175 -25.35 10.96 -38.68
N GLY A 176 -25.31 12.00 -37.84
CA GLY A 176 -26.47 12.86 -37.59
C GLY A 176 -26.18 14.00 -36.62
N ASP A 177 -25.80 15.17 -37.14
CA ASP A 177 -25.71 16.42 -36.38
C ASP A 177 -27.10 17.04 -36.15
N PHE A 178 -27.31 17.77 -35.04
CA PHE A 178 -27.45 19.24 -35.11
C PHE A 178 -27.37 19.94 -33.75
N LEU A 179 -27.14 21.26 -33.77
CA LEU A 179 -27.03 22.15 -32.60
C LEU A 179 -28.34 22.89 -32.30
N THR A 180 -28.56 23.26 -31.03
CA THR A 180 -29.17 24.56 -30.69
C THR A 180 -28.91 24.95 -29.23
N GLU A 181 -28.67 26.24 -29.00
CA GLU A 181 -28.44 26.81 -27.67
C GLU A 181 -29.75 27.25 -27.00
N ARG A 182 -29.77 27.27 -25.66
CA ARG A 182 -30.50 28.32 -24.90
C ARG A 182 -29.92 28.48 -23.51
N GLU A 183 -29.30 29.63 -23.26
CA GLU A 183 -28.80 30.04 -21.95
C GLU A 183 -29.88 30.74 -21.09
N LYS A 184 -29.45 31.05 -19.85
CA LYS A 184 -30.07 31.90 -18.82
C LYS A 184 -31.08 31.15 -17.92
N SER A 185 -31.07 31.35 -16.60
CA SER A 185 -30.38 32.39 -15.81
C SER A 185 -29.74 31.85 -14.51
N GLN A 186 -28.67 32.52 -14.07
CA GLN A 186 -28.22 32.55 -12.68
C GLN A 186 -29.16 33.52 -11.89
N GLU A 187 -29.15 33.70 -10.56
CA GLU A 187 -28.13 33.50 -9.53
C GLU A 187 -28.80 33.19 -8.17
N ALA A 188 -28.07 32.54 -7.24
CA ALA A 188 -28.24 32.73 -5.78
C ALA A 188 -27.11 32.05 -4.97
N PHE A 189 -26.48 32.82 -4.07
CA PHE A 189 -25.64 32.40 -2.94
C PHE A 189 -24.57 31.31 -3.12
N GLN A 190 -23.34 31.78 -3.33
CA GLN A 190 -22.11 30.99 -3.29
C GLN A 190 -21.79 30.50 -1.87
N ASN A 191 -21.90 29.19 -1.62
CA ASN A 191 -21.24 28.52 -0.48
C ASN A 191 -21.09 26.98 -0.66
N ASP A 192 -21.82 26.35 -1.59
CA ASP A 192 -21.91 24.87 -1.66
C ASP A 192 -20.88 24.20 -2.61
N VAL A 193 -20.02 24.98 -3.27
CA VAL A 193 -19.15 24.52 -4.37
C VAL A 193 -18.21 23.37 -3.96
N VAL A 194 -17.73 23.37 -2.71
CA VAL A 194 -16.82 22.35 -2.20
C VAL A 194 -17.51 20.98 -2.06
N LYS A 195 -18.74 20.93 -1.53
CA LYS A 195 -19.48 19.67 -1.31
C LYS A 195 -19.93 19.02 -2.62
N VAL A 196 -20.43 19.83 -3.56
CA VAL A 196 -20.93 19.31 -4.85
C VAL A 196 -19.81 18.76 -5.74
N ALA A 197 -18.60 19.35 -5.66
CA ALA A 197 -17.43 18.86 -6.37
C ALA A 197 -17.02 17.46 -5.88
N ASP A 198 -16.88 17.25 -4.58
CA ASP A 198 -16.48 15.95 -4.01
C ASP A 198 -17.51 14.85 -4.29
N ALA A 199 -18.80 15.16 -4.19
CA ALA A 199 -19.86 14.19 -4.49
C ALA A 199 -19.84 13.71 -5.95
N LYS A 200 -19.53 14.59 -6.91
CA LYS A 200 -19.31 14.20 -8.32
C LYS A 200 -18.01 13.40 -8.47
N ASN A 201 -16.94 13.81 -7.80
CA ASN A 201 -15.61 13.19 -7.85
C ASN A 201 -15.50 11.87 -7.05
N GLN A 202 -16.59 11.41 -6.43
CA GLN A 202 -16.71 10.06 -5.88
C GLN A 202 -17.46 9.10 -6.83
N LYS A 203 -18.39 9.58 -7.66
CA LYS A 203 -19.14 8.72 -8.60
C LYS A 203 -18.25 8.14 -9.71
N ASN A 204 -17.26 8.89 -10.17
CA ASN A 204 -16.33 8.46 -11.23
C ASN A 204 -15.19 7.54 -10.75
N LEU A 205 -15.22 7.07 -9.49
CA LEU A 205 -14.17 6.22 -8.93
C LEU A 205 -14.14 4.83 -9.60
N THR A 206 -12.97 4.37 -10.05
CA THR A 206 -12.76 2.98 -10.45
C THR A 206 -12.22 2.13 -9.30
N PHE A 207 -12.70 0.89 -9.15
CA PHE A 207 -12.31 0.03 -8.04
C PHE A 207 -12.16 -1.46 -8.39
N ARG A 208 -11.38 -2.18 -7.58
CA ARG A 208 -11.38 -3.66 -7.53
C ARG A 208 -11.61 -4.18 -6.12
N VAL A 209 -12.20 -5.37 -6.02
CA VAL A 209 -12.32 -6.12 -4.75
C VAL A 209 -11.27 -7.23 -4.71
N SER A 210 -10.54 -7.28 -3.59
CA SER A 210 -9.45 -8.21 -3.29
C SER A 210 -9.89 -9.10 -2.13
N CYS A 211 -10.58 -10.20 -2.43
CA CYS A 211 -11.18 -11.08 -1.44
C CYS A 211 -10.24 -12.22 -1.03
N ARG A 212 -10.24 -12.56 0.25
CA ARG A 212 -9.66 -13.79 0.79
C ARG A 212 -10.66 -14.46 1.74
N CYS A 213 -10.93 -15.74 1.49
CA CYS A 213 -11.79 -16.57 2.33
C CYS A 213 -10.95 -17.68 2.98
N SER A 214 -11.31 -18.10 4.19
CA SER A 214 -10.72 -19.27 4.86
C SER A 214 -11.70 -19.85 5.88
N GLY A 215 -11.61 -21.15 6.17
CA GLY A 215 -12.53 -21.80 7.10
C GLY A 215 -13.83 -22.25 6.43
N ALA A 216 -14.94 -22.27 7.16
CA ALA A 216 -16.26 -22.68 6.67
C ALA A 216 -16.71 -21.88 5.44
N ILE A 217 -16.55 -20.55 5.45
CA ILE A 217 -16.96 -19.70 4.31
C ILE A 217 -16.27 -20.07 3.00
N ALA A 218 -15.01 -20.53 3.05
CA ALA A 218 -14.25 -20.98 1.88
C ALA A 218 -14.66 -22.35 1.34
N LYS A 219 -15.42 -23.14 2.12
CA LYS A 219 -16.07 -24.37 1.64
C LYS A 219 -17.38 -24.08 0.91
N THR A 220 -18.01 -22.93 1.18
CA THR A 220 -19.32 -22.54 0.64
C THR A 220 -19.21 -21.63 -0.58
N PHE A 221 -18.22 -20.73 -0.61
CA PHE A 221 -17.97 -19.78 -1.69
C PHE A 221 -16.48 -19.66 -2.02
N THR A 222 -16.17 -19.52 -3.29
CA THR A 222 -14.86 -19.08 -3.77
C THR A 222 -14.63 -17.60 -3.44
N ALA A 223 -13.36 -17.20 -3.31
CA ALA A 223 -13.02 -15.79 -3.14
C ALA A 223 -13.45 -14.91 -4.33
N GLN A 224 -13.53 -15.49 -5.54
CA GLN A 224 -14.00 -14.81 -6.75
C GLN A 224 -15.51 -14.54 -6.70
N GLU A 225 -16.32 -15.49 -6.24
CA GLU A 225 -17.75 -15.26 -6.01
C GLU A 225 -17.98 -14.14 -5.00
N VAL A 226 -17.31 -14.19 -3.84
CA VAL A 226 -17.41 -13.13 -2.82
C VAL A 226 -16.99 -11.78 -3.40
N GLY A 227 -15.90 -11.73 -4.18
CA GLY A 227 -15.47 -10.52 -4.89
C GLY A 227 -16.53 -9.97 -5.85
N ARG A 228 -17.19 -10.84 -6.61
CA ARG A 228 -18.30 -10.48 -7.52
C ARG A 228 -19.53 -9.97 -6.76
N ILE A 229 -19.93 -10.63 -5.68
CA ILE A 229 -21.08 -10.26 -4.84
C ILE A 229 -20.85 -8.88 -4.21
N THR A 230 -19.68 -8.68 -3.59
CA THR A 230 -19.27 -7.38 -3.05
C THR A 230 -19.21 -6.32 -4.14
N GLY A 231 -18.60 -6.62 -5.28
CA GLY A 231 -18.52 -5.69 -6.41
C GLY A 231 -19.90 -5.21 -6.87
N ILE A 232 -20.87 -6.11 -7.03
CA ILE A 232 -22.24 -5.76 -7.40
C ILE A 232 -22.92 -4.89 -6.33
N ALA A 233 -22.72 -5.18 -5.04
CA ALA A 233 -23.27 -4.35 -3.96
C ALA A 233 -22.63 -2.95 -3.93
N LEU A 234 -21.32 -2.83 -4.10
CA LEU A 234 -20.62 -1.54 -4.15
C LEU A 234 -21.03 -0.68 -5.37
N MET A 235 -21.17 -1.31 -6.55
CA MET A 235 -21.69 -0.62 -7.75
C MET A 235 -23.11 -0.10 -7.52
N LYS A 236 -23.98 -0.88 -6.85
CA LYS A 236 -25.35 -0.45 -6.52
C LYS A 236 -25.40 0.64 -5.43
N GLN A 237 -24.58 0.54 -4.39
CA GLN A 237 -24.64 1.42 -3.22
C GLN A 237 -23.99 2.79 -3.47
N PHE A 238 -22.91 2.84 -4.27
CA PHE A 238 -22.11 4.05 -4.45
C PHE A 238 -21.96 4.51 -5.91
N GLY A 239 -22.42 3.72 -6.88
CA GLY A 239 -22.35 4.06 -8.31
C GLY A 239 -20.95 3.94 -8.95
N TRP A 240 -19.95 3.43 -8.23
CA TRP A 240 -18.58 3.29 -8.74
C TRP A 240 -18.47 2.28 -9.89
N LYS A 241 -17.40 2.38 -10.69
CA LYS A 241 -17.13 1.48 -11.82
C LYS A 241 -16.10 0.41 -11.46
N ALA A 242 -16.37 -0.85 -11.75
CA ALA A 242 -15.39 -1.91 -11.57
C ALA A 242 -14.26 -1.82 -12.62
N ASP A 243 -13.00 -1.84 -12.19
CA ASP A 243 -11.81 -2.02 -13.04
C ASP A 243 -10.82 -2.96 -12.34
N LEU A 244 -10.59 -4.12 -12.94
CA LEU A 244 -9.68 -5.14 -12.39
C LEU A 244 -8.21 -4.92 -12.82
N ARG A 245 -7.96 -4.11 -13.86
CA ARG A 245 -6.65 -3.86 -14.45
C ARG A 245 -5.97 -2.63 -13.85
N ASN A 246 -6.64 -1.47 -13.84
CA ASN A 246 -6.08 -0.21 -13.33
C ASN A 246 -7.05 0.59 -12.41
N PRO A 247 -7.52 -0.03 -11.30
CA PRO A 247 -8.39 0.65 -10.34
C PRO A 247 -7.73 1.86 -9.70
N ASN A 248 -8.52 2.89 -9.38
CA ASN A 248 -8.12 3.93 -8.44
C ASN A 248 -8.08 3.38 -7.01
N LEU A 249 -9.11 2.61 -6.62
CA LEU A 249 -9.28 2.05 -5.27
C LEU A 249 -9.19 0.52 -5.25
N GLU A 250 -8.37 -0.04 -4.37
CA GLU A 250 -8.47 -1.47 -4.00
C GLU A 250 -9.21 -1.63 -2.67
N ILE A 251 -10.19 -2.52 -2.63
CA ILE A 251 -10.96 -2.85 -1.43
C ILE A 251 -10.59 -4.29 -1.04
N PHE A 252 -9.94 -4.46 0.11
CA PHE A 252 -9.57 -5.76 0.64
C PHE A 252 -10.61 -6.28 1.62
N ILE A 253 -11.02 -7.54 1.45
CA ILE A 253 -11.98 -8.23 2.31
C ILE A 253 -11.41 -9.57 2.76
N HIS A 254 -11.46 -9.86 4.05
CA HIS A 254 -11.08 -11.14 4.62
C HIS A 254 -12.22 -11.71 5.47
N LEU A 255 -12.86 -12.78 4.97
CA LEU A 255 -13.91 -13.53 5.66
C LEU A 255 -13.32 -14.83 6.21
N ASN A 256 -13.53 -15.08 7.50
CA ASN A 256 -13.11 -16.31 8.16
C ASN A 256 -13.96 -16.59 9.41
N ASP A 257 -13.80 -17.78 9.97
CA ASP A 257 -14.59 -18.31 11.09
C ASP A 257 -14.37 -17.57 12.43
N ILE A 258 -13.45 -16.61 12.50
CA ILE A 258 -13.16 -15.79 13.70
C ILE A 258 -13.57 -14.32 13.50
N TYR A 259 -13.57 -13.80 12.27
CA TYR A 259 -13.94 -12.39 11.97
C TYR A 259 -14.24 -12.14 10.50
N SER A 260 -15.01 -11.09 10.24
CA SER A 260 -15.13 -10.46 8.92
C SER A 260 -14.47 -9.08 8.97
N VAL A 261 -13.52 -8.80 8.07
CA VAL A 261 -12.85 -7.49 8.00
C VAL A 261 -12.81 -6.94 6.59
N VAL A 262 -13.03 -5.63 6.48
CA VAL A 262 -12.97 -4.82 5.25
C VAL A 262 -12.00 -3.66 5.47
N GLY A 263 -11.13 -3.38 4.50
CA GLY A 263 -10.23 -2.25 4.54
C GLY A 263 -9.62 -1.87 3.20
N ILE A 264 -9.01 -0.70 3.13
CA ILE A 264 -8.35 -0.16 1.94
C ILE A 264 -6.82 -0.34 2.12
N PRO A 265 -6.09 -1.03 1.21
CA PRO A 265 -4.64 -1.09 1.29
C PRO A 265 -4.04 0.32 1.17
N VAL A 266 -3.27 0.75 2.18
CA VAL A 266 -2.67 2.08 2.19
C VAL A 266 -1.55 2.20 1.16
N PHE A 267 -0.85 1.09 0.89
CA PHE A 267 0.22 1.01 -0.11
C PHE A 267 -0.05 -0.11 -1.11
N ARG A 268 0.19 0.16 -2.41
CA ARG A 268 0.08 -0.82 -3.50
C ARG A 268 1.06 -1.99 -3.26
N ILE A 269 2.33 -1.65 -3.03
CA ILE A 269 3.43 -2.56 -2.71
C ILE A 269 3.37 -2.95 -1.22
N PRO A 270 3.62 -4.21 -0.83
CA PRO A 270 3.71 -4.62 0.58
C PRO A 270 4.81 -3.88 1.34
N LEU A 271 4.59 -3.59 2.63
CA LEU A 271 5.63 -3.05 3.52
C LEU A 271 6.82 -4.01 3.63
N ALA A 272 6.58 -5.32 3.65
CA ALA A 272 7.64 -6.33 3.62
C ALA A 272 8.52 -6.29 2.35
N SER A 273 8.08 -5.64 1.27
CA SER A 273 8.88 -5.47 0.06
C SER A 273 9.79 -4.24 0.21
N ARG A 274 11.07 -4.49 0.55
CA ARG A 274 12.04 -3.43 0.83
C ARG A 274 12.87 -3.14 -0.43
N ALA A 275 12.80 -1.91 -0.94
CA ALA A 275 13.51 -1.52 -2.18
C ALA A 275 15.05 -1.67 -2.12
N TYR A 276 15.64 -1.79 -0.92
CA TYR A 276 17.07 -2.06 -0.72
C TYR A 276 17.43 -3.56 -0.74
N ILE A 277 16.45 -4.48 -0.66
CA ILE A 277 16.68 -5.93 -0.78
C ILE A 277 16.51 -6.30 -2.26
N LYS A 278 17.64 -6.37 -2.99
CA LYS A 278 17.65 -6.72 -4.43
C LYS A 278 17.43 -8.21 -4.70
N THR A 279 17.93 -9.07 -3.81
CA THR A 279 17.84 -10.54 -3.93
C THR A 279 17.10 -11.10 -2.73
N ALA A 280 16.08 -11.93 -2.98
CA ALA A 280 15.23 -12.47 -1.92
C ALA A 280 15.95 -13.56 -1.10
N GLY A 281 16.25 -13.24 0.17
CA GLY A 281 16.72 -14.19 1.17
C GLY A 281 15.63 -14.47 2.20
N LEU A 282 15.98 -14.41 3.49
CA LEU A 282 14.99 -14.48 4.57
C LEU A 282 13.96 -13.34 4.43
N ARG A 283 12.68 -13.61 4.76
CA ARG A 283 11.61 -12.61 4.71
C ARG A 283 11.98 -11.41 5.60
N SER A 284 11.95 -10.19 5.05
CA SER A 284 12.42 -8.96 5.72
C SER A 284 11.82 -8.74 7.12
N THR A 285 10.54 -9.06 7.32
CA THR A 285 9.84 -8.96 8.61
C THR A 285 10.40 -9.93 9.66
N ILE A 286 10.84 -11.13 9.24
CA ILE A 286 11.50 -12.11 10.12
C ILE A 286 12.96 -11.67 10.37
N ALA A 287 13.67 -11.24 9.32
CA ALA A 287 15.06 -10.79 9.43
C ALA A 287 15.20 -9.59 10.39
N TRP A 288 14.27 -8.64 10.33
CA TRP A 288 14.19 -7.54 11.28
C TRP A 288 13.80 -7.99 12.70
N ALA A 289 12.83 -8.91 12.83
CA ALA A 289 12.45 -9.44 14.14
C ALA A 289 13.62 -10.14 14.85
N LEU A 290 14.40 -10.95 14.12
CA LEU A 290 15.63 -11.56 14.63
C LEU A 290 16.67 -10.52 15.05
N ALA A 291 16.92 -9.50 14.21
CA ALA A 291 17.84 -8.42 14.57
C ALA A 291 17.37 -7.62 15.81
N SER A 292 16.06 -7.44 15.98
CA SER A 292 15.48 -6.77 17.17
C SER A 292 15.57 -7.58 18.47
N LEU A 293 15.76 -8.92 18.38
CA LEU A 293 16.05 -9.78 19.53
C LEU A 293 17.53 -9.80 19.91
N ALA A 294 18.42 -9.31 19.04
CA ALA A 294 19.87 -9.29 19.29
C ALA A 294 20.34 -8.04 20.07
N GLU A 295 19.40 -7.18 20.51
CA GLU A 295 19.63 -5.99 21.36
C GLU A 295 20.85 -5.15 20.95
N ILE A 296 20.99 -4.94 19.64
CA ILE A 296 22.15 -4.31 18.99
C ILE A 296 22.37 -2.89 19.53
N GLN A 297 23.52 -2.69 20.18
CA GLN A 297 23.94 -1.39 20.71
C GLN A 297 24.66 -0.54 19.65
N ALA A 298 24.71 0.77 19.88
CA ALA A 298 25.51 1.67 19.04
C ALA A 298 27.00 1.31 19.12
N GLY A 299 27.69 1.27 17.98
CA GLY A 299 29.09 0.84 17.88
C GLY A 299 29.31 -0.68 17.92
N ALA A 300 28.28 -1.49 18.13
CA ALA A 300 28.42 -2.95 18.20
C ALA A 300 28.83 -3.57 16.85
N PHE A 301 29.73 -4.55 16.89
CA PHE A 301 30.06 -5.39 15.73
C PHE A 301 29.06 -6.55 15.63
N VAL A 302 28.40 -6.68 14.48
CA VAL A 302 27.33 -7.67 14.26
C VAL A 302 27.80 -8.65 13.19
N LEU A 303 28.05 -9.90 13.58
CA LEU A 303 28.52 -10.96 12.70
C LEU A 303 27.44 -12.05 12.54
N ASP A 304 27.15 -12.40 11.29
CA ASP A 304 26.39 -13.60 10.95
C ASP A 304 27.30 -14.54 10.13
N PRO A 305 27.85 -15.62 10.73
CA PRO A 305 28.78 -16.51 10.04
C PRO A 305 28.11 -17.35 8.94
N MET A 306 26.77 -17.42 8.92
CA MET A 306 25.98 -18.20 7.96
C MET A 306 25.04 -17.31 7.12
N CYS A 307 25.35 -16.01 7.01
CA CYS A 307 24.49 -14.94 6.50
C CYS A 307 23.79 -15.19 5.16
N GLY A 308 24.32 -16.06 4.29
CA GLY A 308 23.86 -16.24 2.92
C GLY A 308 23.79 -14.89 2.19
N LEU A 309 22.58 -14.52 1.74
CA LEU A 309 22.28 -13.23 1.10
C LEU A 309 22.28 -12.01 2.05
N GLY A 310 22.63 -12.19 3.32
CA GLY A 310 22.89 -11.10 4.27
C GLY A 310 21.65 -10.38 4.81
N THR A 311 20.45 -10.94 4.67
CA THR A 311 19.20 -10.18 4.92
C THR A 311 19.03 -9.73 6.38
N ILE A 312 19.53 -10.50 7.36
CA ILE A 312 19.53 -10.11 8.78
C ILE A 312 20.47 -8.92 9.00
N LEU A 313 21.71 -9.02 8.52
CA LEU A 313 22.72 -7.94 8.57
C LEU A 313 22.25 -6.68 7.84
N LEU A 314 21.52 -6.82 6.73
CA LEU A 314 20.98 -5.71 5.94
C LEU A 314 19.78 -5.03 6.60
N GLU A 315 18.90 -5.76 7.28
CA GLU A 315 17.87 -5.15 8.12
C GLU A 315 18.49 -4.47 9.35
N ALA A 316 19.48 -5.10 9.99
CA ALA A 316 20.22 -4.53 11.12
C ALA A 316 20.90 -3.20 10.75
N ALA A 317 21.72 -3.17 9.68
CA ALA A 317 22.38 -1.96 9.20
C ALA A 317 21.40 -0.86 8.69
N LYS A 318 20.13 -1.22 8.44
CA LYS A 318 19.04 -0.27 8.10
C LYS A 318 18.18 0.16 9.29
N GLU A 319 18.45 -0.34 10.49
CA GLU A 319 17.70 -0.05 11.71
C GLU A 319 18.61 0.55 12.80
N TRP A 320 19.86 0.06 12.91
CA TRP A 320 20.92 0.62 13.74
C TRP A 320 22.08 1.12 12.85
N PRO A 321 22.01 2.33 12.25
CA PRO A 321 23.06 2.84 11.35
C PRO A 321 24.45 3.01 12.00
N THR A 322 24.53 2.88 13.32
CA THR A 322 25.76 2.98 14.13
C THR A 322 26.38 1.62 14.46
N CYS A 323 25.83 0.49 13.99
CA CYS A 323 26.45 -0.83 14.17
C CYS A 323 27.31 -1.25 12.96
N HIS A 324 28.34 -2.06 13.20
CA HIS A 324 29.26 -2.55 12.18
C HIS A 324 28.91 -3.99 11.78
N CYS A 325 28.06 -4.14 10.75
CA CYS A 325 27.69 -5.45 10.21
C CYS A 325 28.80 -6.07 9.35
N LEU A 326 29.27 -7.27 9.71
CA LEU A 326 30.33 -8.00 9.00
C LEU A 326 29.76 -9.19 8.20
N GLN A 327 30.01 -9.21 6.89
CA GLN A 327 29.65 -10.32 5.99
C GLN A 327 30.91 -11.17 5.67
N LYS A 328 30.72 -12.44 5.29
CA LYS A 328 31.79 -13.45 5.03
C LYS A 328 33.04 -12.95 4.29
N VAL A 329 32.90 -12.12 3.24
CA VAL A 329 34.04 -11.57 2.49
C VAL A 329 34.93 -10.67 3.38
N SER A 330 34.31 -9.87 4.24
CA SER A 330 35.02 -9.02 5.20
C SER A 330 35.59 -9.81 6.38
N MET A 331 34.98 -10.94 6.75
CA MET A 331 35.52 -11.83 7.81
C MET A 331 36.91 -12.37 7.43
N LEU A 332 37.12 -12.78 6.18
CA LEU A 332 38.43 -13.26 5.71
C LEU A 332 39.50 -12.16 5.81
N LEU A 333 39.14 -10.93 5.43
CA LEU A 333 40.01 -9.75 5.52
C LEU A 333 40.29 -9.33 6.98
N PHE A 334 39.30 -9.43 7.86
CA PHE A 334 39.42 -9.05 9.27
C PHE A 334 40.27 -10.07 10.04
N LEU A 335 40.09 -11.36 9.77
CA LEU A 335 40.93 -12.42 10.33
C LEU A 335 42.38 -12.29 9.86
N THR A 336 42.65 -12.07 8.56
CA THR A 336 44.04 -11.88 8.11
C THR A 336 44.66 -10.60 8.67
N PHE A 337 43.91 -9.50 8.79
CA PHE A 337 44.44 -8.24 9.34
C PHE A 337 44.71 -8.28 10.85
N HIS A 338 43.94 -9.05 11.64
CA HIS A 338 44.19 -9.21 13.07
C HIS A 338 45.16 -10.36 13.40
N LEU A 339 45.09 -11.51 12.72
CA LEU A 339 46.06 -12.60 12.91
C LEU A 339 47.44 -12.20 12.39
N GLY A 340 47.52 -11.49 11.27
CA GLY A 340 48.78 -10.94 10.76
C GLY A 340 49.44 -9.89 11.66
N LYS A 341 48.68 -9.29 12.59
CA LYS A 341 49.20 -8.40 13.65
C LYS A 341 49.53 -9.12 14.97
N SER A 342 49.30 -10.44 15.04
CA SER A 342 49.63 -11.29 16.18
C SER A 342 50.73 -12.31 15.85
N LEU A 343 51.36 -12.17 14.67
CA LEU A 343 52.39 -13.06 14.11
C LEU A 343 53.55 -12.25 13.50
N SER A 344 53.80 -11.04 14.02
CA SER A 344 54.89 -10.12 13.66
C SER A 344 55.40 -9.39 14.89
#